data_AF-A0A1H9QRS6-F1
#
_entry.id   AF-A0A1H9QRS6-F1
#
_cell.length_a   1.000
_cell.length_b   1.000
_cell.length_c   1.000
_cell.angle_alpha   90.00
_cell.angle_beta   90.00
_cell.angle_gamma   90.00
#
_symmetry.space_group_name_H-M   'P 1'
#
loop_
_entity.id
_entity.type
_entity.pdbx_description
1 polymer ?
#
loop_
_entity_poly.entity_id
_entity_poly.type
_entity_poly.pdbx_seq_one_letter_code
_entity_poly.pdbx_strand_id
1 'polypeptide(L)'
;MGITVIGITHPGHAGALPGGTTVLVLADDGTHADEFLDTDFRAHQLVVRAHGRGSAFFAVADKALELGASRVLFGDFRDGAPDLATEEDPVLVLDSPRLIAFNASFAGRMCAWPRPASAYGDGLDTWLTGNAAKAGLRVVQPACPGIH
;
A
#
# COMPACT_ATOMS: atom_id res chain seq x y z
N MET A 1 -16.03 -7.51 9.94
CA MET A 1 -14.60 -7.64 9.58
C MET A 1 -14.45 -7.13 8.16
N GLY A 2 -13.61 -6.11 7.95
CA GLY A 2 -13.38 -5.51 6.64
C GLY A 2 -12.33 -6.26 5.83
N ILE A 3 -12.28 -6.01 4.52
CA ILE A 3 -11.24 -6.57 3.63
C ILE A 3 -9.95 -5.76 3.81
N THR A 4 -8.83 -6.44 4.02
CA THR A 4 -7.50 -5.84 4.01
C THR A 4 -6.81 -6.18 2.70
N VAL A 5 -6.31 -5.17 1.99
CA VAL A 5 -5.49 -5.37 0.79
C VAL A 5 -4.03 -5.08 1.12
N ILE A 6 -3.16 -6.00 0.72
CA ILE A 6 -1.73 -5.92 0.95
C ILE A 6 -1.04 -5.94 -0.40
N GLY A 7 -0.37 -4.84 -0.73
CA GLY A 7 0.48 -4.69 -1.90
C GLY A 7 1.93 -4.97 -1.56
N ILE A 8 2.53 -5.95 -2.20
CA ILE A 8 3.98 -6.20 -2.11
C ILE A 8 4.62 -6.11 -3.50
N THR A 9 5.83 -5.54 -3.53
CA THR A 9 6.65 -5.42 -4.72
C THR A 9 7.80 -6.44 -4.75
N HIS A 10 7.97 -7.23 -3.69
CA HIS A 10 8.92 -8.35 -3.65
C HIS A 10 8.33 -9.54 -2.86
N PRO A 11 8.49 -10.80 -3.32
CA PRO A 11 7.89 -11.99 -2.70
C PRO A 11 8.36 -12.22 -1.25
N GLY A 12 9.63 -11.92 -0.99
CA GLY A 12 10.23 -11.99 0.36
C GLY A 12 9.61 -11.08 1.44
N HIS A 13 8.57 -10.29 1.12
CA HIS A 13 7.84 -9.45 2.08
C HIS A 13 6.52 -10.07 2.56
N ALA A 14 6.15 -11.25 2.04
CA ALA A 14 4.86 -11.87 2.35
C ALA A 14 4.79 -12.58 3.72
N GLY A 15 5.89 -12.73 4.44
CA GLY A 15 5.95 -13.55 5.66
C GLY A 15 5.15 -13.05 6.86
N ALA A 16 4.60 -11.83 6.81
CA ALA A 16 3.98 -11.14 7.95
C ALA A 16 2.50 -10.77 7.72
N LEU A 17 1.74 -11.58 6.97
CA LEU A 17 0.33 -11.28 6.70
C LEU A 17 -0.50 -11.32 8.01
N PRO A 18 -1.21 -10.24 8.37
CA PRO A 18 -2.12 -10.24 9.51
C PRO A 18 -3.30 -11.19 9.28
N GLY A 19 -3.84 -11.74 10.37
CA GLY A 19 -5.02 -12.63 10.31
C GLY A 19 -6.30 -11.88 9.91
N GLY A 20 -7.10 -12.46 9.01
CA GLY A 20 -8.33 -11.86 8.47
C GLY A 20 -8.50 -12.15 6.96
N THR A 21 -9.56 -11.62 6.34
CA THR A 21 -9.71 -11.69 4.87
C THR A 21 -8.70 -10.74 4.22
N THR A 22 -7.64 -11.34 3.69
CA THR A 22 -6.49 -10.66 3.09
C THR A 22 -6.48 -10.94 1.59
N VAL A 23 -6.44 -9.88 0.77
CA VAL A 23 -6.16 -9.99 -0.66
C VAL A 23 -4.74 -9.48 -0.89
N LEU A 24 -3.90 -10.35 -1.45
CA LEU A 24 -2.52 -10.03 -1.74
C LEU A 24 -2.42 -9.57 -3.20
N VAL A 25 -2.02 -8.32 -3.38
CA VAL A 25 -1.79 -7.73 -4.71
C VAL A 25 -0.29 -7.68 -4.96
N LEU A 26 0.16 -8.45 -5.93
CA LEU A 26 1.57 -8.53 -6.29
C LEU A 26 1.81 -7.58 -7.45
N ALA A 27 2.55 -6.50 -7.20
CA ALA A 27 2.93 -5.58 -8.25
C ALA A 27 4.30 -6.00 -8.80
N ASP A 28 4.30 -6.53 -10.01
CA ASP A 28 5.48 -7.05 -10.70
C ASP A 28 5.99 -6.03 -11.72
N ASP A 29 7.25 -5.62 -11.59
CA ASP A 29 7.95 -4.83 -12.61
C ASP A 29 8.59 -5.71 -13.71
N GLY A 30 8.40 -7.03 -13.60
CA GLY A 30 8.93 -8.08 -14.46
C GLY A 30 10.10 -8.84 -13.82
N THR A 31 10.66 -8.36 -12.71
CA THR A 31 11.91 -8.88 -12.14
C THR A 31 11.68 -10.12 -11.28
N HIS A 32 10.55 -10.22 -10.59
CA HIS A 32 10.26 -11.28 -9.61
C HIS A 32 8.99 -12.06 -9.93
N ALA A 33 8.50 -11.97 -11.16
CA ALA A 33 7.24 -12.57 -11.59
C ALA A 33 7.15 -14.07 -11.26
N ASP A 34 8.21 -14.83 -11.58
CA ASP A 34 8.22 -16.27 -11.39
C ASP A 34 8.26 -16.65 -9.90
N GLU A 35 9.07 -15.94 -9.10
CA GLU A 35 9.12 -16.12 -7.65
C GLU A 35 7.77 -15.82 -6.97
N PHE A 36 7.02 -14.84 -7.48
CA PHE A 36 5.69 -14.50 -6.98
C PHE A 36 4.64 -15.56 -7.32
N LEU A 37 4.72 -16.21 -8.49
CA LEU A 37 3.80 -17.26 -8.89
C LEU A 37 4.07 -18.58 -8.15
N ASP A 38 5.34 -18.84 -7.83
CA ASP A 38 5.76 -20.07 -7.16
C ASP A 38 5.60 -20.03 -5.63
N THR A 39 5.31 -18.86 -5.05
CA THR A 39 5.13 -18.73 -3.61
C THR A 39 3.70 -19.13 -3.20
N ASP A 40 3.59 -20.14 -2.33
CA ASP A 40 2.31 -20.60 -1.76
C ASP A 40 1.76 -19.60 -0.73
N PHE A 41 0.93 -18.66 -1.20
CA PHE A 41 0.23 -17.72 -0.34
C PHE A 41 -1.11 -18.29 0.12
N ARG A 42 -1.35 -18.31 1.44
CA ARG A 42 -2.66 -18.68 2.02
C ARG A 42 -3.78 -17.66 1.79
N ALA A 43 -3.54 -16.61 1.02
CA ALA A 43 -4.45 -15.48 0.76
C ALA A 43 -5.01 -15.54 -0.67
N HIS A 44 -6.11 -14.81 -0.94
CA HIS A 44 -6.56 -14.63 -2.32
C HIS A 44 -5.54 -13.77 -3.08
N GLN A 45 -4.84 -14.37 -4.04
CA GLN A 45 -3.77 -13.74 -4.81
C GLN A 45 -4.31 -13.07 -6.07
N LEU A 46 -3.86 -11.84 -6.32
CA LEU A 46 -4.05 -11.15 -7.60
C LEU A 46 -2.74 -10.49 -8.02
N VAL A 47 -2.27 -10.82 -9.22
CA VAL A 47 -1.01 -10.29 -9.76
C VAL A 47 -1.33 -9.14 -10.72
N VAL A 48 -0.72 -7.98 -10.51
CA VAL A 48 -0.77 -6.83 -11.41
C VAL A 48 0.63 -6.52 -11.91
N ARG A 49 0.80 -6.37 -13.22
CA ARG A 49 2.07 -5.91 -13.79
C ARG A 49 2.12 -4.38 -13.74
N ALA A 50 3.17 -3.83 -13.15
CA ALA A 50 3.33 -2.39 -12.98
C ALA A 50 4.80 -1.99 -13.04
N HIS A 51 5.11 -0.94 -13.81
CA HIS A 51 6.49 -0.49 -13.98
C HIS A 51 6.82 0.61 -12.96
N GLY A 52 7.58 0.27 -11.92
CA GLY A 52 7.99 1.18 -10.84
C GLY A 52 7.03 1.25 -9.65
N ARG A 53 7.54 1.76 -8.52
CA ARG A 53 6.84 1.80 -7.22
C ARG A 53 5.53 2.60 -7.26
N GLY A 54 5.49 3.72 -7.96
CA GLY A 54 4.27 4.52 -8.10
C GLY A 54 3.17 3.80 -8.89
N SER A 55 3.52 3.20 -10.02
CA SER A 55 2.61 2.36 -10.79
C SER A 55 2.09 1.17 -9.98
N ALA A 56 2.99 0.50 -9.26
CA ALA A 56 2.67 -0.60 -8.35
C ALA A 56 1.68 -0.17 -7.26
N PHE A 57 1.93 0.98 -6.65
CA PHE A 57 1.05 1.57 -5.65
C PHE A 57 -0.35 1.84 -6.21
N PHE A 58 -0.44 2.49 -7.37
CA PHE A 58 -1.74 2.80 -7.97
C PHE A 58 -2.53 1.55 -8.37
N ALA A 59 -1.86 0.54 -8.92
CA ALA A 59 -2.47 -0.76 -9.20
C ALA A 59 -3.09 -1.39 -7.94
N VAL A 60 -2.35 -1.39 -6.83
CA VAL A 60 -2.83 -1.90 -5.54
C VAL A 60 -3.98 -1.06 -5.00
N ALA A 61 -3.86 0.27 -5.04
CA ALA A 61 -4.88 1.19 -4.55
C ALA A 61 -6.19 1.08 -5.32
N ASP A 62 -6.13 1.02 -6.67
CA ASP A 62 -7.30 0.87 -7.51
C ASP A 62 -7.99 -0.48 -7.27
N LYS A 63 -7.20 -1.56 -7.18
CA LYS A 63 -7.74 -2.88 -6.84
C LYS A 63 -8.38 -2.90 -5.45
N ALA A 64 -7.77 -2.22 -4.49
CA ALA A 64 -8.33 -2.12 -3.15
C ALA A 64 -9.67 -1.39 -3.12
N LEU A 65 -9.82 -0.32 -3.91
CA LEU A 65 -11.10 0.37 -4.07
C LEU A 65 -12.15 -0.52 -4.71
N GLU A 66 -11.81 -1.24 -5.78
CA GLU A 66 -12.72 -2.19 -6.45
C GLU A 66 -13.25 -3.27 -5.51
N LEU A 67 -12.38 -3.76 -4.61
CA LEU A 67 -12.72 -4.80 -3.65
C LEU A 67 -13.44 -4.27 -2.40
N GLY A 68 -13.60 -2.95 -2.26
CA GLY A 68 -14.17 -2.35 -1.06
C GLY A 68 -13.28 -2.55 0.17
N ALA A 69 -11.96 -2.52 -0.01
CA ALA A 69 -11.00 -2.69 1.07
C ALA A 69 -11.19 -1.62 2.14
N SER A 70 -11.27 -2.06 3.40
CA SER A 70 -11.33 -1.16 4.55
C SER A 70 -9.96 -0.57 4.87
N ARG A 71 -8.89 -1.30 4.51
CA ARG A 71 -7.49 -0.96 4.78
C ARG A 71 -6.61 -1.39 3.62
N VAL A 72 -5.64 -0.55 3.29
CA VAL A 72 -4.59 -0.83 2.30
C VAL A 72 -3.24 -0.69 2.97
N LEU A 73 -2.39 -1.69 2.72
CA LEU A 73 -1.00 -1.76 3.15
C LEU A 73 -0.16 -1.95 1.90
N PHE A 74 0.90 -1.17 1.70
CA PHE A 74 1.77 -1.26 0.52
C PHE A 74 3.25 -1.14 0.90
N GLY A 75 4.07 -2.11 0.50
CA GLY A 75 5.53 -2.08 0.69
C GLY A 75 6.10 -3.25 1.50
N ASP A 76 7.07 -2.97 2.36
CA ASP A 76 7.72 -3.90 3.28
C ASP A 76 7.05 -3.87 4.65
N PHE A 77 6.74 -5.07 5.18
CA PHE A 77 6.04 -5.28 6.45
C PHE A 77 6.86 -6.13 7.43
N ARG A 78 8.18 -6.28 7.21
CA ARG A 78 9.04 -7.09 8.08
C ARG A 78 8.98 -6.70 9.55
N ASP A 79 8.79 -5.41 9.84
CA ASP A 79 8.66 -4.87 11.20
C ASP A 79 7.21 -4.88 11.73
N GLY A 80 6.29 -5.51 10.99
CA GLY A 80 4.87 -5.61 11.29
C GLY A 80 4.00 -4.60 10.54
N ALA A 81 2.75 -4.98 10.27
CA ALA A 81 1.76 -4.06 9.72
C ALA A 81 1.28 -3.10 10.84
N PRO A 82 1.31 -1.78 10.62
CA PRO A 82 0.84 -0.83 11.63
C PRO A 82 -0.65 -1.04 11.90
N ASP A 83 -1.05 -0.94 13.17
CA ASP A 83 -2.46 -1.09 13.57
C ASP A 83 -3.33 0.15 13.25
N LEU A 84 -2.85 1.02 12.37
CA LEU A 84 -3.28 2.41 12.25
C LEU A 84 -4.36 2.67 11.18
N ALA A 85 -5.14 1.67 10.77
CA ALA A 85 -6.14 1.86 9.71
C ALA A 85 -7.46 1.13 9.98
N THR A 86 -7.95 1.19 11.22
CA THR A 86 -9.32 0.81 11.61
C THR A 86 -10.16 2.02 12.04
N GLU A 87 -9.55 3.20 12.16
CA GLU A 87 -10.26 4.44 12.47
C GLU A 87 -11.17 4.86 11.29
N GLU A 88 -12.29 5.52 11.58
CA GLU A 88 -13.19 6.08 10.56
C GLU A 88 -12.59 7.31 9.87
N ASP A 89 -11.75 8.07 10.58
CA ASP A 89 -11.12 9.29 10.06
C ASP A 89 -10.02 8.99 9.03
N PRO A 90 -9.93 9.77 7.93
CA PRO A 90 -8.94 9.54 6.88
C PRO A 90 -7.51 9.68 7.41
N VAL A 91 -6.72 8.60 7.29
CA VAL A 91 -5.34 8.57 7.75
C VAL A 91 -4.42 7.92 6.70
N LEU A 92 -3.26 8.54 6.50
CA LEU A 92 -2.12 8.01 5.78
C LEU A 92 -0.97 7.78 6.76
N VAL A 93 -0.44 6.57 6.81
CA VAL A 93 0.85 6.27 7.43
C VAL A 93 1.89 6.14 6.33
N LEU A 94 2.97 6.91 6.46
CA LEU A 94 4.04 6.96 5.46
C LEU A 94 5.40 6.79 6.12
N ASP A 95 6.01 5.63 5.89
CA ASP A 95 7.41 5.32 6.22
C ASP A 95 8.18 5.10 4.92
N SER A 96 8.48 6.18 4.20
CA SER A 96 9.10 6.07 2.88
C SER A 96 10.57 5.64 2.96
N PRO A 97 11.05 4.75 2.07
CA PRO A 97 10.32 4.11 0.97
C PRO A 97 9.67 2.77 1.36
N ARG A 98 9.76 2.40 2.64
CA ARG A 98 9.45 1.07 3.15
C ARG A 98 7.95 0.75 3.09
N LEU A 99 7.11 1.63 3.61
CA LEU A 99 5.72 1.32 3.91
C LEU A 99 4.81 2.51 3.65
N ILE A 100 3.67 2.22 3.02
CA ILE A 100 2.53 3.12 2.88
C ILE A 100 1.30 2.37 3.38
N ALA A 101 0.54 2.96 4.31
CA ALA A 101 -0.72 2.39 4.77
C ALA A 101 -1.81 3.46 4.86
N PHE A 102 -3.04 3.10 4.51
CA PHE A 102 -4.18 4.02 4.59
C PHE A 102 -5.50 3.27 4.72
N ASN A 103 -6.53 3.94 5.27
CA ASN A 103 -7.88 3.39 5.38
C ASN A 103 -8.77 3.77 4.19
N ALA A 104 -9.96 3.17 4.13
CA ALA A 104 -10.94 3.44 3.07
C ALA A 104 -11.31 4.93 2.96
N SER A 105 -11.45 5.63 4.08
CA SER A 105 -11.76 7.06 4.11
C SER A 105 -10.70 7.89 3.41
N PHE A 106 -9.42 7.59 3.63
CA PHE A 106 -8.32 8.22 2.89
C PHE A 106 -8.34 7.82 1.41
N ALA A 107 -8.57 6.53 1.11
CA ALA A 107 -8.64 6.04 -0.27
C ALA A 107 -9.71 6.76 -1.11
N GLY A 108 -10.89 7.01 -0.50
CA GLY A 108 -11.98 7.75 -1.14
C GLY A 108 -11.68 9.23 -1.37
N ARG A 109 -10.77 9.84 -0.60
CA ARG A 109 -10.27 11.20 -0.90
C ARG A 109 -9.20 11.16 -1.99
N MET A 110 -8.30 10.19 -1.90
CA MET A 110 -7.18 10.01 -2.83
C MET A 110 -7.65 9.71 -4.26
N CYS A 111 -8.75 8.98 -4.45
CA CYS A 111 -9.24 8.60 -5.77
C CYS A 111 -9.64 9.80 -6.65
N ALA A 112 -9.93 10.95 -6.04
CA ALA A 112 -10.27 12.19 -6.74
C ALA A 112 -9.04 13.03 -7.14
N TRP A 113 -7.84 12.67 -6.68
CA TRP A 113 -6.64 13.47 -6.93
C TRP A 113 -6.06 13.22 -8.32
N PRO A 114 -5.67 14.27 -9.07
CA PRO A 114 -4.97 14.12 -10.34
C PRO A 114 -3.67 13.33 -10.15
N ARG A 115 -3.41 12.34 -11.01
CA ARG A 115 -2.20 11.50 -11.00
C ARG A 115 -1.24 11.96 -12.09
N PRO A 116 -0.30 12.89 -11.81
CA PRO A 116 0.70 13.30 -12.80
C PRO A 116 1.66 12.15 -13.10
N ALA A 117 2.31 12.16 -14.27
CA ALA A 117 3.27 11.13 -14.67
C ALA A 117 4.38 10.89 -13.62
N SER A 118 4.82 11.94 -12.92
CA SER A 118 5.83 11.85 -11.85
C SER A 118 5.40 10.96 -10.69
N ALA A 119 4.10 10.87 -10.39
CA ALA A 119 3.59 10.05 -9.29
C ALA A 119 3.67 8.54 -9.57
N TYR A 120 3.76 8.14 -10.84
CA TYR A 120 3.93 6.73 -11.23
C TYR A 120 5.37 6.23 -11.07
N GLY A 121 6.34 7.13 -10.98
CA GLY A 121 7.74 6.83 -10.67
C GLY A 121 8.10 7.18 -9.23
N ASP A 122 9.22 7.88 -9.05
CA ASP A 122 9.77 8.24 -7.72
C ASP A 122 9.03 9.39 -7.04
N GLY A 123 8.12 10.07 -7.74
CA GLY A 123 7.35 11.20 -7.21
C GLY A 123 6.16 10.80 -6.34
N LEU A 124 5.93 9.51 -6.09
CA LEU A 124 4.79 8.99 -5.33
C LEU A 124 4.65 9.65 -3.95
N ASP A 125 5.72 9.69 -3.17
CA ASP A 125 5.66 10.16 -1.78
C ASP A 125 5.41 11.66 -1.69
N THR A 126 6.04 12.44 -2.59
CA THR A 126 5.79 13.88 -2.76
C THR A 126 4.34 14.13 -3.17
N TRP A 127 3.79 13.29 -4.06
CA TRP A 127 2.41 13.38 -4.49
C TRP A 127 1.43 13.07 -3.34
N LEU A 128 1.67 12.00 -2.57
CA LEU A 128 0.83 11.62 -1.43
C LEU A 128 0.82 12.71 -0.36
N THR A 129 2.00 13.11 0.10
CA THR A 129 2.14 14.12 1.17
C THR A 129 1.62 15.48 0.73
N GLY A 130 1.93 15.91 -0.49
CA GLY A 130 1.48 17.20 -1.03
C GLY A 130 -0.04 17.30 -1.18
N ASN A 131 -0.71 16.22 -1.63
CA ASN A 131 -2.17 16.23 -1.73
C ASN A 131 -2.85 16.07 -0.38
N ALA A 132 -2.32 15.22 0.51
CA ALA A 132 -2.84 15.07 1.87
C ALA A 132 -2.80 16.41 2.63
N ALA A 133 -1.69 17.15 2.54
CA ALA A 133 -1.55 18.47 3.15
C ALA A 133 -2.57 19.48 2.60
N LYS A 134 -2.75 19.54 1.27
CA LYS A 134 -3.75 20.41 0.62
C LYS A 134 -5.18 20.09 1.05
N ALA A 135 -5.48 18.81 1.28
CA ALA A 135 -6.79 18.33 1.70
C ALA A 135 -6.98 18.35 3.23
N GLY A 136 -5.97 18.78 4.01
CA GLY A 136 -6.03 18.79 5.47
C GLY A 136 -6.13 17.40 6.10
N LEU A 137 -5.62 16.37 5.43
CA LEU A 137 -5.69 14.98 5.89
C LEU A 137 -4.52 14.63 6.82
N ARG A 138 -4.78 13.73 7.77
CA ARG A 138 -3.79 13.27 8.73
C ARG A 138 -2.75 12.40 8.03
N VAL A 139 -1.48 12.81 8.13
CA VAL A 139 -0.33 12.02 7.74
C VAL A 139 0.48 11.69 8.99
N VAL A 140 0.74 10.41 9.22
CA VAL A 140 1.53 9.90 10.33
C VAL A 140 2.83 9.34 9.76
N GLN A 141 3.95 9.85 10.23
CA GLN A 141 5.25 9.23 9.99
C GLN A 141 5.58 8.41 11.24
N PRO A 142 5.71 7.07 11.15
CA PRO A 142 6.13 6.29 12.30
C PRO A 142 7.54 6.76 12.71
N ALA A 143 7.78 6.82 14.02
CA ALA A 143 9.09 7.22 14.52
C ALA A 143 10.14 6.24 13.98
N CYS A 144 11.17 6.77 13.34
CA CYS A 144 12.36 6.00 13.00
C CYS A 144 12.88 5.38 14.31
N PRO A 145 13.03 4.05 14.43
CA PRO A 145 13.62 3.46 15.62
C PRO A 145 15.04 4.01 15.72
N GLY A 146 15.26 4.87 16.72
CA GLY A 146 16.56 5.46 16.97
C GLY A 146 17.59 4.35 17.18
N ILE A 147 18.70 4.45 16.47
CA ILE A 147 19.93 3.72 16.77
C ILE A 147 20.35 4.22 18.16
N HIS A 148 20.12 3.40 19.19
CA HIS A 148 20.73 3.56 20.52
C HIS A 148 22.01 2.75 20.59
#